data_AF-X0X7L3-F1
#
_entry.id   AF-X0X7L3-F1
#
_cell.length_a   1.000
_cell.length_b   1.000
_cell.length_c   1.000
_cell.angle_alpha   90.00
_cell.angle_beta   90.00
_cell.angle_gamma   90.00
#
_symmetry.space_group_name_H-M   'P 1'
#
loop_
_entity.id
_entity.type
_entity.pdbx_description
1 polymer ?
#
loop_
_entity_poly.entity_id
_entity_poly.type
_entity_poly.pdbx_seq_one_letter_code
_entity_poly.pdbx_strand_id
1 'polypeptide(L)'
;MGTGDFTHHLWLQELKSKLKPQGNGIFSYGGVNFVLTTEVSNIYSKNGRGRRVHNILFAPDFSTVDKINDELAGFGNLSSDGRPMLGLDCVSLVETVLGVNPDCFIVPGHIWTPWYSLFGANSGFDTIEECFEQYTKDIYALETGLSS
;
A
#
# COMPACT_ATOMS: atom_id res chain seq x y z
N MET A 1 6.21 -12.38 -7.93
CA MET A 1 6.44 -12.01 -6.52
C MET A 1 6.25 -10.51 -6.36
N GLY A 2 5.81 -10.02 -5.20
CA GLY A 2 5.90 -8.59 -4.90
C GLY A 2 7.34 -8.23 -4.50
N THR A 3 7.80 -7.02 -4.80
CA THR A 3 9.10 -6.52 -4.31
C THR A 3 9.13 -6.24 -2.82
N GLY A 4 8.00 -5.82 -2.22
CA GLY A 4 7.97 -5.19 -0.91
C GLY A 4 8.66 -3.81 -0.90
N ASP A 5 8.27 -3.00 0.08
CA ASP A 5 8.98 -1.86 0.64
C ASP A 5 9.50 -0.80 -0.36
N PHE A 6 8.85 -0.61 -1.51
CA PHE A 6 9.33 0.36 -2.52
C PHE A 6 9.36 1.82 -2.03
N THR A 7 8.78 2.09 -0.85
CA THR A 7 8.77 3.40 -0.18
C THR A 7 10.10 3.71 0.49
N HIS A 8 10.86 2.68 0.87
CA HIS A 8 12.13 2.87 1.54
C HIS A 8 13.23 3.19 0.51
N HIS A 9 13.84 4.37 0.61
CA HIS A 9 14.72 4.90 -0.44
C HIS A 9 15.93 4.02 -0.76
N LEU A 10 16.57 3.38 0.24
CA LEU A 10 17.69 2.47 0.00
C LEU A 10 17.25 1.20 -0.75
N TRP A 11 16.06 0.69 -0.44
CA TRP A 11 15.53 -0.49 -1.11
C TRP A 11 15.11 -0.15 -2.54
N LEU A 12 14.45 1.00 -2.72
CA LEU A 12 14.11 1.49 -4.06
C LEU A 12 15.33 1.66 -4.96
N GLN A 13 16.45 2.16 -4.43
CA GLN A 13 17.72 2.24 -5.17
C GLN A 13 18.20 0.85 -5.59
N GLU A 14 18.13 -0.15 -4.71
CA GLU A 14 18.49 -1.52 -5.05
C GLU A 14 17.58 -2.10 -6.13
N LEU A 15 16.26 -1.96 -5.97
CA LEU A 15 15.27 -2.40 -6.96
C LEU A 15 15.55 -1.79 -8.34
N LYS A 16 15.75 -0.47 -8.42
CA LYS A 16 16.09 0.24 -9.67
C LYS A 16 17.40 -0.25 -10.30
N SER A 17 18.37 -0.65 -9.48
CA SER A 17 19.67 -1.14 -9.97
C SER A 17 19.65 -2.58 -10.48
N LYS A 18 18.75 -3.42 -9.97
CA LYS A 18 18.74 -4.87 -10.21
C LYS A 18 17.63 -5.34 -11.14
N LEU A 19 16.44 -4.75 -11.03
CA LEU A 19 15.26 -5.20 -11.73
C LEU A 19 15.26 -4.77 -13.20
N LYS A 20 14.99 -5.73 -14.10
CA LYS A 20 14.89 -5.46 -15.55
C LYS A 20 13.42 -5.39 -15.97
N PRO A 21 12.92 -4.25 -16.50
CA PRO A 21 11.54 -4.15 -16.94
C PRO A 21 11.26 -5.10 -18.11
N GLN A 22 10.07 -5.71 -18.12
CA GLN A 22 9.58 -6.57 -19.20
C GLN A 22 8.56 -5.84 -20.11
N GLY A 23 8.23 -4.59 -19.82
CA GLY A 23 7.37 -3.72 -20.65
C GLY A 23 5.86 -3.84 -20.37
N ASN A 24 5.46 -4.61 -19.37
CA ASN A 24 4.06 -4.90 -19.04
C ASN A 24 3.77 -4.81 -17.53
N GLY A 25 4.50 -3.95 -16.81
CA GLY A 25 4.44 -3.85 -15.34
C GLY A 25 5.15 -4.97 -14.60
N ILE A 26 5.73 -5.95 -15.31
CA ILE A 26 6.55 -7.01 -14.73
C ILE A 26 8.03 -6.66 -14.85
N PHE A 27 8.78 -7.04 -13.83
CA PHE A 27 10.22 -6.90 -13.74
C PHE A 27 10.86 -8.28 -13.55
N SER A 28 12.08 -8.50 -14.03
CA SER A 28 12.79 -9.76 -13.82
C SER A 28 14.13 -9.58 -13.12
N TYR A 29 14.46 -10.53 -12.25
CA TYR A 29 15.77 -10.67 -11.63
C TYR A 29 16.02 -12.14 -11.26
N GLY A 30 17.18 -12.68 -11.65
CA GLY A 30 17.57 -14.06 -11.31
C GLY A 30 16.59 -15.15 -11.77
N GLY A 31 15.85 -14.92 -12.87
CA GLY A 31 14.84 -15.87 -13.36
C GLY A 31 13.49 -15.79 -12.65
N VAL A 32 13.31 -14.85 -11.72
CA VAL A 32 12.06 -14.60 -11.00
C VAL A 32 11.41 -13.31 -11.51
N ASN A 33 10.09 -13.33 -11.66
CA ASN A 33 9.30 -12.18 -12.04
C ASN A 33 8.73 -11.44 -10.81
N PHE A 34 8.82 -10.13 -10.84
CA PHE A 34 8.44 -9.20 -9.78
C PHE A 34 7.42 -8.17 -10.27
N VAL A 35 6.54 -7.76 -9.36
CA VAL A 35 5.69 -6.57 -9.46
C VAL A 35 6.11 -5.61 -8.35
N LEU A 36 6.15 -4.32 -8.64
CA LEU A 36 6.52 -3.30 -7.66
C LEU A 36 5.41 -3.18 -6.63
N THR A 37 5.73 -3.44 -5.37
CA THR A 37 4.78 -3.42 -4.26
C THR A 37 5.39 -2.77 -3.02
N THR A 38 4.54 -2.20 -2.17
CA THR A 38 4.88 -1.86 -0.78
C THR A 38 3.68 -2.10 0.12
N GLU A 39 3.92 -2.23 1.42
CA GLU A 39 2.87 -2.15 2.44
C GLU A 39 3.01 -0.80 3.16
N VAL A 40 1.89 -0.12 3.43
CA VAL A 40 1.86 1.10 4.25
C VAL A 40 0.90 0.93 5.42
N SER A 41 1.19 1.59 6.55
CA SER A 41 0.36 1.55 7.74
C SER A 41 -0.39 2.86 7.92
N ASN A 42 -1.68 2.87 7.63
CA ASN A 42 -2.55 4.04 7.81
C ASN A 42 -3.00 4.11 9.27
N ILE A 43 -2.58 5.16 9.97
CA ILE A 43 -2.89 5.39 11.39
C ILE A 43 -3.55 6.76 11.54
N TYR A 44 -4.85 6.77 11.82
CA TYR A 44 -5.66 7.98 11.82
C TYR A 44 -6.88 7.84 12.75
N SER A 45 -7.59 8.93 13.02
CA SER A 45 -8.83 8.90 13.79
C SER A 45 -10.04 9.05 12.86
N LYS A 46 -11.04 8.17 12.98
CA LYS A 46 -12.29 8.24 12.21
C LYS A 46 -13.46 7.70 13.04
N ASN A 47 -14.61 8.36 12.98
CA ASN A 47 -15.82 7.99 13.73
C ASN A 47 -15.56 7.82 15.25
N GLY A 48 -14.75 8.71 15.83
CA GLY A 48 -14.43 8.69 17.26
C GLY A 48 -13.48 7.57 17.71
N ARG A 49 -12.90 6.80 16.78
CA ARG A 49 -11.97 5.70 17.08
C ARG A 49 -10.62 5.90 16.39
N GLY A 50 -9.54 5.43 17.03
CA GLY A 50 -8.25 5.26 16.38
C GLY A 50 -8.29 4.07 15.44
N ARG A 51 -8.00 4.31 14.16
CA ARG A 51 -7.97 3.32 13.08
C ARG A 51 -6.52 3.01 12.73
N ARG A 52 -6.26 1.73 12.49
CA ARG A 52 -4.97 1.21 12.05
C ARG A 52 -5.25 0.15 11.01
N VAL A 53 -4.89 0.42 9.76
CA VAL A 53 -5.16 -0.48 8.63
C VAL A 53 -3.91 -0.51 7.76
N HIS A 54 -3.45 -1.71 7.42
CA HIS A 54 -2.40 -1.89 6.43
C HIS A 54 -2.99 -1.99 5.03
N ASN A 55 -2.32 -1.37 4.07
CA ASN A 55 -2.68 -1.43 2.68
C ASN A 55 -1.44 -1.75 1.85
N ILE A 56 -1.59 -2.69 0.92
CA ILE A 56 -0.58 -3.06 -0.05
C ILE A 56 -0.85 -2.26 -1.31
N LEU A 57 0.16 -1.55 -1.77
CA LEU A 57 0.12 -0.75 -3.00
C LEU A 57 0.90 -1.47 -4.08
N PHE A 58 0.37 -1.46 -5.30
CA PHE A 58 0.99 -1.99 -6.50
C PHE A 58 1.17 -0.85 -7.49
N ALA A 59 2.36 -0.75 -8.07
CA ALA A 59 2.69 0.28 -9.05
C ALA A 59 3.17 -0.35 -10.38
N PRO A 60 2.79 0.23 -11.54
CA PRO A 60 3.15 -0.32 -12.85
C PRO A 60 4.62 -0.10 -13.20
N ASP A 61 5.25 0.97 -12.69
CA ASP A 61 6.62 1.34 -13.04
C ASP A 61 7.28 2.21 -11.97
N PHE A 62 8.61 2.38 -12.09
CA PHE A 62 9.38 3.17 -11.14
C PHE A 62 9.08 4.67 -11.16
N SER A 63 8.62 5.23 -12.28
CA SER A 63 8.24 6.65 -12.34
C SER A 63 6.96 6.92 -11.56
N THR A 64 6.05 5.96 -11.55
CA THR A 64 4.86 5.95 -10.71
C THR A 64 5.23 5.78 -9.24
N VAL A 65 6.16 4.87 -8.92
CA VAL A 65 6.68 4.71 -7.54
C VAL A 65 7.30 6.00 -7.01
N ASP A 66 8.12 6.69 -7.80
CA ASP A 66 8.76 7.94 -7.37
C ASP A 66 7.70 9.01 -7.00
N LYS A 67 6.68 9.18 -7.84
CA LYS A 67 5.58 10.11 -7.58
C LYS A 67 4.74 9.72 -6.36
N ILE A 68 4.45 8.43 -6.19
CA ILE A 68 3.76 7.93 -4.98
C ILE A 68 4.58 8.29 -3.74
N ASN A 69 5.89 8.05 -3.76
CA ASN A 69 6.76 8.35 -2.62
C ASN A 69 6.83 9.86 -2.33
N ASP A 70 6.88 10.70 -3.36
CA ASP A 70 6.86 12.16 -3.20
C ASP A 70 5.58 12.64 -2.52
N GLU A 71 4.41 12.15 -2.94
CA GLU A 71 3.12 12.47 -2.32
C GLU A 71 3.02 11.92 -0.88
N LEU A 72 3.40 10.65 -0.67
CA LEU A 72 3.28 10.00 0.63
C LEU A 72 4.25 10.55 1.68
N ALA A 73 5.37 11.16 1.27
CA ALA A 73 6.32 11.81 2.17
C ALA A 73 5.71 12.98 2.96
N GLY A 74 4.61 13.56 2.47
CA GLY A 74 3.84 14.58 3.20
C GLY A 74 3.12 14.04 4.44
N PHE A 75 2.92 12.72 4.55
CA PHE A 75 2.08 12.09 5.58
C PHE A 75 2.86 11.22 6.57
N GLY A 76 4.16 11.01 6.38
CA GLY A 76 4.99 10.20 7.26
C GLY A 76 6.45 10.10 6.81
N ASN A 77 7.29 9.51 7.66
CA ASN A 77 8.71 9.32 7.36
C ASN A 77 8.94 7.99 6.62
N LEU A 78 9.04 8.05 5.29
CA LEU A 78 9.28 6.88 4.42
C LEU A 78 10.66 6.23 4.59
N SER A 79 11.61 6.90 5.24
CA SER A 79 12.98 6.41 5.41
C SER A 79 13.20 5.67 6.74
N SER A 80 12.16 5.60 7.58
CA SER A 80 12.30 5.03 8.94
C SER A 80 12.11 3.52 9.02
N ASP A 81 11.28 2.95 8.13
CA ASP A 81 10.91 1.54 8.12
C ASP A 81 10.49 1.14 6.69
N GLY A 82 10.56 -0.15 6.35
CA GLY A 82 10.07 -0.69 5.07
C GLY A 82 8.56 -0.48 4.88
N ARG A 83 7.80 -0.57 5.98
CA ARG A 83 6.38 -0.23 6.07
C ARG A 83 6.20 1.10 6.83
N PRO A 84 6.16 2.23 6.13
CA PRO A 84 5.99 3.52 6.77
C PRO A 84 4.61 3.64 7.44
N MET A 85 4.59 4.31 8.59
CA MET A 85 3.37 4.76 9.23
C MET A 85 2.96 6.12 8.66
N LEU A 86 1.73 6.21 8.17
CA LEU A 86 1.19 7.40 7.53
C LEU A 86 0.01 7.92 8.35
N GLY A 87 0.04 9.21 8.67
CA GLY A 87 -1.09 9.96 9.25
C GLY A 87 -2.17 10.27 8.22
N LEU A 88 -2.48 9.31 7.36
CA LEU A 88 -3.36 9.43 6.19
C LEU A 88 -4.47 8.41 6.31
N ASP A 89 -5.73 8.83 6.10
CA ASP A 89 -6.84 7.87 6.07
C ASP A 89 -6.89 7.06 4.77
N CYS A 90 -7.63 5.95 4.78
CA CYS A 90 -7.68 5.03 3.64
C CYS A 90 -8.35 5.63 2.39
N VAL A 91 -9.28 6.59 2.53
CA VAL A 91 -9.93 7.28 1.41
C VAL A 91 -8.89 8.15 0.70
N SER A 92 -8.19 9.00 1.46
CA SER A 92 -7.13 9.84 0.91
C SER A 92 -5.95 9.04 0.38
N LEU A 93 -5.62 7.88 0.97
CA LEU A 93 -4.61 6.99 0.39
C LEU A 93 -4.97 6.57 -1.03
N VAL A 94 -6.21 6.08 -1.24
CA VAL A 94 -6.64 5.63 -2.56
C VAL A 94 -6.71 6.81 -3.53
N GLU A 95 -7.24 7.96 -3.10
CA GLU A 95 -7.25 9.19 -3.90
C GLU A 95 -5.85 9.60 -4.35
N THR A 96 -4.88 9.65 -3.43
CA THR A 96 -3.49 10.02 -3.73
C THR A 96 -2.87 9.03 -4.71
N VAL A 97 -2.96 7.72 -4.44
CA VAL A 97 -2.29 6.69 -5.24
C VAL A 97 -2.89 6.60 -6.65
N LEU A 98 -4.22 6.59 -6.78
CA LEU A 98 -4.89 6.56 -8.08
C LEU A 98 -4.80 7.89 -8.82
N GLY A 99 -4.69 9.01 -8.08
CA GLY A 99 -4.42 10.34 -8.65
C GLY A 99 -3.05 10.44 -9.32
N VAL A 100 -2.05 9.73 -8.77
CA VAL A 100 -0.72 9.61 -9.41
C VAL A 100 -0.78 8.77 -10.68
N ASN A 101 -1.44 7.61 -10.62
CA ASN A 101 -1.62 6.74 -11.77
C ASN A 101 -2.85 5.82 -11.56
N PRO A 102 -3.87 5.87 -12.46
CA PRO A 102 -5.06 5.04 -12.33
C PRO A 102 -4.80 3.54 -12.51
N ASP A 103 -3.66 3.13 -13.05
CA ASP A 103 -3.26 1.73 -13.18
C ASP A 103 -2.65 1.16 -11.88
N CYS A 104 -2.52 1.96 -10.82
CA CYS A 104 -2.17 1.47 -9.50
C CYS A 104 -3.26 0.58 -8.93
N PHE A 105 -2.86 -0.36 -8.08
CA PHE A 105 -3.78 -1.29 -7.43
C PHE A 105 -3.56 -1.29 -5.93
N ILE A 106 -4.65 -1.32 -5.15
CA ILE A 106 -4.63 -1.21 -3.68
C ILE A 106 -5.36 -2.42 -3.10
N VAL A 107 -4.72 -3.09 -2.15
CA VAL A 107 -5.27 -4.27 -1.46
C VAL A 107 -5.13 -4.07 0.05
N PRO A 108 -6.24 -4.05 0.82
CA PRO A 108 -6.18 -4.08 2.28
C PRO A 108 -5.49 -5.35 2.76
N GLY A 109 -4.45 -5.18 3.58
CA GLY A 109 -3.60 -6.25 4.10
C GLY A 109 -4.29 -7.05 5.20
N HIS A 110 -4.03 -8.37 5.21
CA HIS A 110 -4.35 -9.32 6.28
C HIS A 110 -5.62 -9.01 7.08
N ILE A 111 -6.75 -8.88 6.39
CA ILE A 111 -7.96 -8.17 6.84
C ILE A 111 -8.57 -8.65 8.16
N TRP A 112 -8.31 -9.88 8.60
CA TRP A 112 -8.87 -10.45 9.83
C TRP A 112 -7.91 -10.45 11.02
N THR A 113 -6.65 -10.05 10.87
CA THR A 113 -5.73 -10.02 12.01
C THR A 113 -6.25 -9.02 13.07
N PRO A 114 -6.23 -9.34 14.38
CA PRO A 114 -6.87 -8.49 15.39
C PRO A 114 -6.36 -7.04 15.46
N TRP A 115 -5.16 -6.79 14.92
CA TRP A 115 -4.48 -5.50 14.92
C TRP A 115 -4.17 -5.08 13.49
N TYR A 116 -4.11 -3.77 13.25
CA TYR A 116 -3.64 -3.18 11.98
C TYR A 116 -4.36 -3.67 10.71
N SER A 117 -5.60 -4.14 10.84
CA SER A 117 -6.32 -4.80 9.76
C SER A 117 -7.70 -4.20 9.57
N LEU A 118 -8.24 -4.38 8.35
CA LEU A 118 -9.53 -3.83 7.96
C LEU A 118 -10.66 -4.24 8.90
N PHE A 119 -10.77 -5.52 9.26
CA PHE A 119 -11.79 -6.07 10.18
C PHE A 119 -11.21 -6.45 11.56
N GLY A 120 -10.05 -5.89 11.93
CA GLY A 120 -9.37 -6.23 13.17
C GLY A 120 -10.16 -5.78 14.41
N ALA A 121 -10.33 -6.66 15.39
CA ALA A 121 -11.16 -6.42 16.59
C ALA A 121 -10.80 -5.15 17.39
N ASN A 122 -9.54 -4.69 17.33
CA ASN A 122 -9.07 -3.56 18.15
C ASN A 122 -9.22 -2.19 17.46
N SER A 123 -9.05 -2.13 16.14
CA SER A 123 -8.95 -0.86 15.40
C SER A 123 -9.61 -0.86 14.00
N GLY A 124 -10.16 -1.99 13.56
CA GLY A 124 -10.78 -2.17 12.25
C GLY A 124 -12.22 -1.68 12.16
N PHE A 125 -12.75 -1.65 10.95
CA PHE A 125 -14.09 -1.28 10.55
C PHE A 125 -15.02 -2.50 10.50
N ASP A 126 -16.33 -2.24 10.42
CA ASP A 126 -17.33 -3.32 10.31
C ASP A 126 -17.67 -3.64 8.84
N THR A 127 -17.39 -2.70 7.92
CA THR A 127 -17.58 -2.88 6.47
C THR A 127 -16.43 -2.25 5.66
N ILE A 128 -16.29 -2.66 4.40
CA ILE A 128 -15.31 -2.07 3.48
C ILE A 128 -15.70 -0.61 3.17
N GLU A 129 -17.01 -0.37 3.01
CA GLU A 129 -17.62 0.92 2.71
C GLU A 129 -17.32 1.97 3.77
N GLU A 130 -17.30 1.59 5.05
CA GLU A 130 -16.93 2.52 6.13
C GLU A 130 -15.45 2.94 6.06
N CYS A 131 -14.59 2.05 5.56
CA CYS A 131 -13.15 2.30 5.45
C CYS A 131 -12.83 3.16 4.21
N PHE A 132 -13.33 2.75 3.04
CA PHE A 132 -12.94 3.28 1.73
C PHE A 132 -13.98 4.19 1.07
N GLU A 133 -15.20 4.29 1.62
CA GLU A 133 -16.26 5.20 1.16
C GLU A 133 -16.46 5.17 -0.37
N GLN A 134 -16.37 6.32 -1.06
CA GLN A 134 -16.55 6.41 -2.50
C GLN A 134 -15.53 5.61 -3.32
N TYR A 135 -14.39 5.24 -2.73
CA TYR A 135 -13.35 4.43 -3.36
C TYR A 135 -13.51 2.93 -3.10
N THR A 136 -14.57 2.49 -2.43
CA THR A 136 -14.86 1.05 -2.25
C THR A 136 -14.91 0.31 -3.59
N LYS A 137 -15.44 0.97 -4.63
CA LYS A 137 -15.49 0.43 -6.01
C LYS A 137 -14.10 0.17 -6.63
N ASP A 138 -13.06 0.80 -6.09
CA ASP A 138 -11.68 0.71 -6.57
C ASP A 138 -10.86 -0.35 -5.78
N ILE A 139 -11.47 -0.98 -4.76
CA ILE A 139 -10.88 -2.07 -3.98
C ILE A 139 -11.34 -3.42 -4.56
N TYR A 140 -10.54 -4.00 -5.44
CA TYR A 140 -10.92 -5.23 -6.16
C TYR A 140 -10.50 -6.54 -5.47
N ALA A 141 -9.62 -6.48 -4.47
CA ALA A 141 -9.19 -7.65 -3.72
C ALA A 141 -8.90 -7.31 -2.25
N LEU A 142 -8.93 -8.34 -1.41
CA LEU A 142 -8.60 -8.28 0.01
C LEU A 142 -7.59 -9.39 0.31
N GLU A 143 -6.52 -9.07 1.04
CA GLU A 143 -5.59 -10.09 1.52
C GLU A 143 -6.13 -10.68 2.82
N THR A 144 -6.39 -11.99 2.85
CA THR A 144 -7.01 -12.67 4.00
C THR A 144 -6.12 -12.73 5.24
N GLY A 145 -4.80 -12.83 5.05
CA GLY A 145 -3.83 -12.98 6.13
C GLY A 145 -3.72 -14.42 6.64
N LEU A 146 -2.99 -14.59 7.75
CA LEU A 146 -2.65 -15.91 8.33
C LEU A 146 -3.59 -16.36 9.46
N SER A 147 -4.44 -15.46 9.95
CA SER A 147 -5.33 -15.69 11.08
C SER A 147 -6.71 -15.10 10.82
N SER A 148 -7.74 -15.89 11.08
CA SER A 148 -9.17 -15.52 11.03
C SER A 148 -9.83 -15.72 12.38
#